data_AF-A0A957A418-F1
#
_entry.id   AF-A0A957A418-F1
#
_cell.length_a   1.000
_cell.length_b   1.000
_cell.length_c   1.000
_cell.angle_alpha   90.00
_cell.angle_beta   90.00
_cell.angle_gamma   90.00
#
_symmetry.space_group_name_H-M   'P 1'
#
loop_
_entity.id
_entity.type
_entity.pdbx_description
1 polymer ?
#
loop_
_entity_poly.entity_id
_entity_poly.type
_entity_poly.pdbx_seq_one_letter_code
_entity_poly.pdbx_strand_id
1 'polypeptide(L)'
;MAATATLPHGREVDSSHAARRVRINRLGLWLFLASDGALFALFAASRFYIAGTAISPHLNQLLGLGITSLLLLSSFTAYRAETAFTHGNTSHGRMMLLATVLMGLMFFGGVVYEWSIAEFSPSEAYGTAFFSMTGMHAFHVVTGVFFLLLMWARSGDGKFTGGTNAWPIAAAVIYWHFVDVVWVFFYPTLYLLK
;
A
#
# COMPACT_ATOMS: atom_id res chain seq x y z
N MET A 1 35.44 36.17 -26.62
CA MET A 1 34.90 36.55 -25.30
C MET A 1 33.66 35.70 -25.05
N ALA A 2 33.79 34.63 -24.27
CA ALA A 2 32.68 33.75 -23.94
C ALA A 2 31.79 34.44 -22.90
N ALA A 3 30.50 34.59 -23.20
CA ALA A 3 29.52 35.07 -22.26
C ALA A 3 29.30 33.99 -21.19
N THR A 4 29.85 34.20 -20.00
CA THR A 4 29.52 33.42 -18.80
C THR A 4 28.06 33.72 -18.45
N ALA A 5 27.15 32.84 -18.87
CA ALA A 5 25.75 32.89 -18.48
C ALA A 5 25.67 32.66 -16.96
N THR A 6 25.55 33.74 -16.20
CA THR A 6 25.24 33.69 -14.77
C THR A 6 23.81 33.17 -14.63
N LEU A 7 23.68 31.90 -14.23
CA LEU A 7 22.38 31.35 -13.86
C LEU A 7 21.82 32.19 -12.69
N PRO A 8 20.52 32.54 -12.70
CA PRO A 8 19.94 33.34 -11.63
C PRO A 8 19.99 32.53 -10.33
N HIS A 9 20.80 33.01 -9.38
CA HIS A 9 21.12 32.36 -8.10
C HIS A 9 19.89 31.87 -7.31
N GLY A 10 18.72 32.49 -7.51
CA GLY A 10 17.46 32.09 -6.88
C GLY A 10 16.87 30.75 -7.35
N ARG A 11 17.08 30.32 -8.61
CA ARG A 11 16.52 29.03 -9.10
C ARG A 11 17.29 27.83 -8.56
N GLU A 12 18.61 27.95 -8.36
CA GLU A 12 19.43 26.90 -7.76
C GLU A 12 19.04 26.67 -6.29
N VAL A 13 18.89 27.75 -5.51
CA VAL A 13 18.53 27.66 -4.09
C VAL A 13 17.15 27.02 -3.89
N ASP A 14 16.14 27.43 -4.66
CA ASP A 14 14.77 26.86 -4.55
C ASP A 14 14.73 25.36 -4.92
N SER A 15 15.45 24.96 -5.98
CA SER A 15 15.58 23.55 -6.37
C SER A 15 16.27 22.70 -5.30
N SER A 16 17.26 23.25 -4.59
CA SER A 16 17.98 22.56 -3.51
C SER A 16 17.10 22.32 -2.28
N HIS A 17 16.24 23.28 -1.94
CA HIS A 17 15.29 23.15 -0.83
C HIS A 17 14.19 22.14 -1.15
N ALA A 18 13.64 22.16 -2.36
CA ALA A 18 12.64 21.18 -2.81
C ALA A 18 13.21 19.75 -2.80
N ALA A 19 14.43 19.56 -3.34
CA ALA A 19 15.10 18.26 -3.33
C ALA A 19 15.40 17.75 -1.92
N ARG A 20 15.82 18.63 -1.01
CA ARG A 20 16.04 18.30 0.41
C ARG A 20 14.75 17.87 1.11
N ARG A 21 13.64 18.59 0.87
CA ARG A 21 12.32 18.25 1.43
C ARG A 21 11.86 16.86 0.99
N VAL A 22 11.96 16.54 -0.30
CA VAL A 22 11.61 15.20 -0.81
C VAL A 22 12.46 14.11 -0.16
N ARG A 23 13.77 14.36 0.02
CA ARG A 23 14.67 13.40 0.68
C ARG A 23 14.28 13.12 2.13
N ILE A 24 13.95 14.18 2.89
CA ILE A 24 13.50 14.05 4.29
C ILE A 24 12.15 13.32 4.35
N ASN A 25 11.19 13.69 3.49
CA ASN A 25 9.88 13.03 3.43
C ASN A 25 10.00 11.55 3.08
N ARG A 26 10.91 11.19 2.17
CA ARG A 26 11.21 9.80 1.81
C ARG A 26 11.78 9.02 2.97
N LEU A 27 12.72 9.60 3.72
CA LEU A 27 13.26 8.97 4.92
C LEU A 27 12.16 8.77 5.97
N GLY A 28 11.32 9.78 6.19
CA GLY A 28 10.18 9.70 7.10
C GLY A 28 9.21 8.57 6.72
N LEU A 29 8.88 8.45 5.43
CA LEU A 29 8.05 7.36 4.92
C LEU A 29 8.69 6.00 5.21
N TRP A 30 9.97 5.80 4.88
CA TRP A 30 10.64 4.52 5.14
C TRP A 30 10.69 4.14 6.62
N LEU A 31 10.94 5.11 7.51
CA LEU A 31 10.95 4.88 8.95
C LEU A 31 9.55 4.51 9.47
N PHE A 32 8.52 5.19 8.97
CA PHE A 32 7.12 4.87 9.29
C PHE A 32 6.72 3.46 8.80
N LEU A 33 7.08 3.09 7.58
CA LEU A 33 6.82 1.75 7.05
C LEU A 33 7.60 0.67 7.82
N ALA A 34 8.82 0.98 8.27
CA ALA A 34 9.60 0.07 9.11
C ALA A 34 8.94 -0.16 10.47
N SER A 35 8.37 0.90 11.10
CA SER A 35 7.64 0.73 12.36
C SER A 35 6.36 -0.07 12.19
N ASP A 36 5.58 0.18 11.13
CA ASP A 36 4.38 -0.62 10.85
C ASP A 36 4.75 -2.06 10.49
N GLY A 37 5.84 -2.27 9.76
CA GLY A 37 6.37 -3.60 9.46
C GLY A 37 6.72 -4.40 10.71
N ALA A 38 7.31 -3.75 11.73
CA ALA A 38 7.58 -4.37 13.02
C ALA A 38 6.27 -4.73 13.77
N LEU A 39 5.26 -3.86 13.71
CA LEU A 39 3.94 -4.13 14.28
C LEU A 39 3.29 -5.36 13.62
N PHE A 40 3.29 -5.44 12.28
CA PHE A 40 2.75 -6.58 11.55
C PHE A 40 3.51 -7.87 11.82
N ALA A 41 4.84 -7.81 11.92
CA ALA A 41 5.66 -8.97 12.29
C ALA A 41 5.28 -9.49 13.69
N LEU A 42 4.97 -8.60 14.63
CA LEU A 42 4.52 -8.99 15.97
C LEU A 42 3.14 -9.66 15.94
N PHE A 43 2.19 -9.17 15.13
CA PHE A 43 0.91 -9.85 14.92
C PHE A 43 1.08 -11.24 14.27
N ALA A 44 1.99 -11.38 13.30
CA ALA A 44 2.30 -12.68 12.72
C ALA A 44 2.95 -13.64 13.74
N ALA A 45 3.84 -13.13 14.60
CA ALA A 45 4.45 -13.92 15.66
C ALA A 45 3.42 -14.35 16.73
N SER A 46 2.46 -13.49 17.08
CA SER A 46 1.43 -13.80 18.07
C SER A 46 0.50 -14.94 17.63
N ARG A 47 0.25 -15.09 16.32
CA ARG A 47 -0.45 -16.26 15.76
C ARG A 47 0.20 -17.57 16.19
N PHE A 48 1.53 -17.65 16.12
CA PHE A 48 2.25 -18.88 16.47
C PHE A 48 2.31 -19.09 17.97
N TYR A 49 2.41 -18.00 18.74
CA TYR A 49 2.43 -18.06 20.19
C TYR A 49 1.09 -18.52 20.78
N ILE A 50 -0.03 -18.01 20.26
CA ILE A 50 -1.37 -18.26 20.83
C ILE A 50 -2.04 -19.50 20.21
N ALA A 51 -1.97 -19.65 18.89
CA ALA A 51 -2.67 -20.71 18.17
C ALA A 51 -1.75 -21.85 17.70
N GLY A 52 -0.47 -21.83 18.08
CA GLY A 52 0.51 -22.84 17.69
C GLY A 52 0.65 -22.92 16.17
N THR A 53 0.63 -24.14 15.64
CA THR A 53 0.67 -24.40 14.20
C THR A 53 -0.66 -24.97 13.66
N ALA A 54 -1.66 -25.14 14.54
CA ALA A 54 -2.98 -25.61 14.15
C ALA A 54 -3.62 -24.63 13.15
N ILE A 55 -4.22 -25.18 12.10
CA ILE A 55 -5.00 -24.44 11.09
C ILE A 55 -6.46 -24.78 11.31
N SER A 56 -7.35 -23.79 11.22
CA SER A 56 -8.78 -24.08 11.17
C SER A 56 -9.13 -24.75 9.82
N PRO A 57 -9.72 -25.96 9.80
CA PRO A 57 -9.94 -26.73 8.58
C PRO A 57 -10.95 -26.12 7.58
N HIS A 58 -11.46 -24.92 7.85
CA HIS A 58 -12.63 -24.34 7.18
C HIS A 58 -12.34 -23.07 6.36
N LEU A 59 -11.09 -22.61 6.23
CA LEU A 59 -10.80 -21.45 5.37
C LEU A 59 -10.90 -21.82 3.88
N ASN A 60 -11.62 -20.99 3.13
CA ASN A 60 -11.75 -21.15 1.69
C ASN A 60 -10.49 -20.66 0.99
N GLN A 61 -9.56 -21.59 0.75
CA GLN A 61 -8.28 -21.29 0.11
C GLN A 61 -8.43 -20.72 -1.31
N LEU A 62 -9.45 -21.13 -2.07
CA LEU A 62 -9.67 -20.61 -3.42
C LEU A 62 -10.09 -19.13 -3.38
N LEU A 63 -10.97 -18.77 -2.44
CA LEU A 63 -11.35 -17.39 -2.21
C LEU A 63 -10.14 -16.56 -1.77
N GLY A 64 -9.37 -17.06 -0.79
CA GLY A 64 -8.13 -16.43 -0.31
C GLY A 64 -7.10 -16.20 -1.42
N LEU A 65 -6.89 -17.17 -2.31
CA LEU A 65 -6.03 -17.02 -3.48
C LEU A 65 -6.58 -16.00 -4.48
N GLY A 66 -7.89 -16.01 -4.73
CA GLY A 66 -8.55 -15.07 -5.63
C GLY A 66 -8.37 -13.62 -5.19
N ILE A 67 -8.67 -13.32 -3.92
CA ILE A 67 -8.50 -11.97 -3.35
C ILE A 67 -7.03 -11.56 -3.31
N THR A 68 -6.12 -12.48 -2.99
CA THR A 68 -4.67 -12.22 -2.97
C THR A 68 -4.14 -11.90 -4.38
N SER A 69 -4.57 -12.67 -5.39
CA SER A 69 -4.18 -12.43 -6.78
C SER A 69 -4.69 -11.08 -7.28
N LEU A 70 -5.91 -10.70 -6.88
CA LEU A 70 -6.47 -9.38 -7.17
C LEU A 70 -5.63 -8.26 -6.56
N LEU A 71 -5.23 -8.41 -5.29
CA LEU A 71 -4.41 -7.42 -4.60
C LEU A 71 -3.03 -7.26 -5.28
N LEU A 72 -2.37 -8.36 -5.63
CA LEU A 72 -1.09 -8.33 -6.35
C LEU A 72 -1.21 -7.68 -7.73
N LEU A 73 -2.30 -7.92 -8.45
CA LEU A 73 -2.56 -7.25 -9.72
C LEU A 73 -2.78 -5.73 -9.52
N SER A 74 -3.35 -5.31 -8.39
CA SER A 74 -3.55 -3.88 -8.06
C SER A 74 -2.22 -3.16 -7.85
N SER A 75 -1.21 -3.87 -7.35
CA SER A 75 0.18 -3.41 -7.26
C SER A 75 0.74 -3.04 -8.63
N PHE A 76 0.51 -3.91 -9.63
CA PHE A 76 0.97 -3.64 -10.99
C PHE A 76 0.31 -2.40 -11.60
N THR A 77 -1.00 -2.21 -11.38
CA THR A 77 -1.69 -1.00 -11.86
C THR A 77 -1.23 0.25 -11.11
N ALA A 78 -0.87 0.15 -9.82
CA ALA A 78 -0.35 1.26 -9.03
C ALA A 78 1.02 1.73 -9.56
N TYR A 79 1.92 0.79 -9.84
CA TYR A 79 3.22 1.07 -10.47
C TYR A 79 3.07 1.76 -11.85
N ARG A 80 2.12 1.28 -12.66
CA ARG A 80 1.81 1.91 -13.94
C ARG A 80 1.28 3.34 -13.78
N ALA A 81 0.47 3.59 -12.75
CA ALA A 81 -0.01 4.93 -12.43
C ALA A 81 1.15 5.87 -12.11
N GLU A 82 2.04 5.48 -11.19
CA GLU A 82 3.23 6.26 -10.81
C GLU A 82 4.11 6.58 -12.02
N THR A 83 4.38 5.57 -12.86
CA THR A 83 5.19 5.73 -14.07
C THR A 83 4.55 6.74 -15.03
N ALA A 84 3.23 6.69 -15.21
CA ALA A 84 2.52 7.62 -16.09
C ALA A 84 2.60 9.08 -15.58
N PHE A 85 2.44 9.29 -14.27
CA PHE A 85 2.58 10.62 -13.67
C PHE A 85 4.00 11.18 -13.77
N THR A 86 5.01 10.31 -13.63
CA THR A 86 6.42 10.69 -13.82
C THR A 86 6.71 11.16 -15.25
N HIS A 87 6.10 10.52 -16.25
CA HIS A 87 6.22 10.90 -17.67
C HIS A 87 5.25 12.00 -18.12
N GLY A 88 4.49 12.60 -17.19
CA GLY A 88 3.55 13.68 -17.51
C GLY A 88 2.23 13.24 -18.15
N ASN A 89 1.96 11.93 -18.26
CA ASN A 89 0.70 11.41 -18.79
C ASN A 89 -0.35 11.29 -17.67
N THR A 90 -0.92 12.44 -17.28
CA THR A 90 -1.94 12.55 -16.23
C THR A 90 -3.18 11.71 -16.51
N SER A 91 -3.64 11.66 -17.76
CA SER A 91 -4.86 10.91 -18.13
C SER A 91 -4.68 9.41 -17.88
N HIS A 92 -3.58 8.83 -18.39
CA HIS A 92 -3.29 7.42 -18.18
C HIS A 92 -3.00 7.11 -16.71
N GLY A 93 -2.26 7.98 -16.02
CA GLY A 93 -1.98 7.84 -14.59
C GLY A 93 -3.25 7.82 -13.74
N ARG A 94 -4.21 8.72 -14.00
CA ARG A 94 -5.51 8.75 -13.32
C ARG A 94 -6.33 7.49 -13.55
N MET A 95 -6.35 6.98 -14.79
CA MET A 95 -7.08 5.76 -15.13
C MET A 95 -6.51 4.54 -14.37
N MET A 96 -5.18 4.38 -14.38
CA MET A 96 -4.50 3.30 -13.65
C MET A 96 -4.68 3.41 -12.14
N LEU A 97 -4.60 4.63 -11.59
CA LEU A 97 -4.79 4.88 -10.16
C LEU A 97 -6.21 4.55 -9.70
N LEU A 98 -7.22 4.89 -10.52
CA LEU A 98 -8.61 4.51 -10.25
C LEU A 98 -8.82 3.00 -10.32
N ALA A 99 -8.18 2.32 -11.27
CA ALA A 99 -8.22 0.86 -11.35
C ALA A 99 -7.66 0.22 -10.06
N THR A 100 -6.52 0.71 -9.54
CA THR A 100 -5.97 0.26 -8.25
C THR A 100 -6.95 0.46 -7.11
N VAL A 101 -7.59 1.64 -7.02
CA VAL A 101 -8.60 1.93 -5.98
C VAL A 101 -9.76 0.94 -6.03
N LEU A 102 -10.31 0.66 -7.22
CA LEU A 102 -11.42 -0.27 -7.36
C LEU A 102 -11.02 -1.69 -6.95
N MET A 103 -9.82 -2.12 -7.33
CA MET A 103 -9.29 -3.43 -6.94
C MET A 103 -9.04 -3.53 -5.43
N GLY A 104 -8.53 -2.48 -4.81
CA GLY A 104 -8.38 -2.39 -3.35
C GLY A 104 -9.71 -2.48 -2.60
N LEU A 105 -10.74 -1.81 -3.10
CA LEU A 105 -12.10 -1.91 -2.54
C LEU A 105 -12.69 -3.31 -2.70
N MET A 106 -12.50 -3.94 -3.85
CA MET A 106 -12.91 -5.33 -4.08
C MET A 106 -12.18 -6.31 -3.16
N PHE A 107 -10.88 -6.11 -2.93
CA PHE A 107 -10.12 -6.90 -1.96
C PHE A 107 -10.69 -6.73 -0.54
N PHE A 108 -10.91 -5.49 -0.09
CA PHE A 108 -11.50 -5.23 1.22
C PHE A 108 -12.88 -5.88 1.38
N GLY A 109 -13.74 -5.78 0.35
CA GLY A 109 -15.03 -6.48 0.33
C GLY A 109 -14.89 -8.00 0.43
N GLY A 110 -13.88 -8.58 -0.22
CA GLY A 110 -13.55 -10.01 -0.11
C GLY A 110 -13.15 -10.43 1.30
N VAL A 111 -12.32 -9.62 1.98
CA VAL A 111 -11.92 -9.87 3.38
C VAL A 111 -13.14 -9.78 4.33
N VAL A 112 -14.00 -8.78 4.16
CA VAL A 112 -15.23 -8.66 4.96
C VAL A 112 -16.19 -9.83 4.70
N TYR A 113 -16.30 -10.28 3.45
CA TYR A 113 -17.08 -11.47 3.12
C TYR A 113 -16.51 -12.71 3.82
N GLU A 114 -15.19 -12.88 3.82
CA GLU A 114 -14.54 -13.98 4.51
C GLU A 114 -14.79 -13.98 6.02
N TRP A 115 -14.80 -12.80 6.65
CA TRP A 115 -15.19 -12.67 8.05
C TRP A 115 -16.63 -13.12 8.32
N SER A 116 -17.54 -12.89 7.36
CA SER A 116 -18.97 -13.24 7.51
C SER A 116 -19.25 -14.74 7.43
N ILE A 117 -18.38 -15.50 6.77
CA ILE A 117 -18.51 -16.96 6.61
C ILE A 117 -17.53 -17.74 7.49
N ALA A 118 -16.76 -17.06 8.33
CA ALA A 118 -15.81 -17.69 9.24
C ALA A 118 -16.55 -18.52 10.30
N GLU A 119 -16.20 -19.81 10.39
CA GLU A 119 -16.83 -20.77 11.33
C GLU A 119 -16.20 -20.76 12.74
N PHE A 120 -15.32 -19.79 13.04
CA PHE A 120 -14.61 -19.66 14.32
C PHE A 120 -14.86 -18.30 14.96
N SER A 121 -14.91 -18.27 16.29
CA SER A 121 -15.17 -17.05 17.06
C SER A 121 -13.89 -16.26 17.34
N PRO A 122 -13.95 -14.91 17.45
CA PRO A 122 -12.86 -14.09 17.98
C PRO A 122 -12.39 -14.48 19.38
N SER A 123 -13.18 -15.25 20.14
CA SER A 123 -12.80 -15.76 21.47
C SER A 123 -11.87 -16.97 21.43
N GLU A 124 -11.75 -17.64 20.29
CA GLU A 124 -10.86 -18.78 20.12
C GLU A 124 -9.42 -18.30 19.86
N ALA A 125 -8.43 -19.12 20.20
CA ALA A 125 -7.02 -18.80 20.01
C ALA A 125 -6.69 -18.44 18.55
N TYR A 126 -7.15 -19.27 17.59
CA TYR A 126 -6.95 -19.02 16.16
C TYR A 126 -7.78 -17.82 15.68
N GLY A 127 -9.04 -17.71 16.11
CA GLY A 127 -9.91 -16.58 15.74
C GLY A 127 -9.35 -15.24 16.20
N THR A 128 -8.86 -15.15 17.43
CA THR A 128 -8.16 -13.95 17.95
C THR A 128 -7.03 -13.52 17.02
N ALA A 129 -6.16 -14.46 16.64
CA ALA A 129 -5.03 -14.18 15.77
C ALA A 129 -5.50 -13.77 14.36
N PHE A 130 -6.42 -14.52 13.76
CA PHE A 130 -6.95 -14.28 12.44
C PHE A 130 -7.61 -12.89 12.32
N PHE A 131 -8.55 -12.57 13.21
CA PHE A 131 -9.26 -11.29 13.16
C PHE A 131 -8.35 -10.10 13.53
N SER A 132 -7.39 -10.29 14.43
CA SER A 132 -6.43 -9.22 14.76
C SER A 132 -5.49 -8.92 13.60
N MET A 133 -4.94 -9.96 12.96
CA MET A 133 -4.05 -9.82 11.80
C MET A 133 -4.79 -9.22 10.60
N THR A 134 -5.89 -9.84 10.19
CA THR A 134 -6.66 -9.40 9.02
C THR A 134 -7.34 -8.06 9.26
N GLY A 135 -7.79 -7.77 10.48
CA GLY A 135 -8.38 -6.49 10.86
C GLY A 135 -7.39 -5.34 10.83
N MET A 136 -6.18 -5.53 11.38
CA MET A 136 -5.13 -4.50 11.32
C MET A 136 -4.68 -4.25 9.88
N HIS A 137 -4.59 -5.31 9.06
CA HIS A 137 -4.28 -5.17 7.64
C HIS A 137 -5.41 -4.44 6.90
N ALA A 138 -6.67 -4.81 7.12
CA ALA A 138 -7.83 -4.17 6.51
C ALA A 138 -7.91 -2.67 6.83
N PHE A 139 -7.56 -2.26 8.06
CA PHE A 139 -7.43 -0.85 8.43
C PHE A 139 -6.41 -0.11 7.55
N HIS A 140 -5.24 -0.71 7.30
CA HIS A 140 -4.22 -0.12 6.42
C HIS A 140 -4.65 -0.10 4.96
N VAL A 141 -5.35 -1.13 4.48
CA VAL A 141 -5.93 -1.14 3.13
C VAL A 141 -6.89 0.02 2.95
N VAL A 142 -7.83 0.22 3.89
CA VAL A 142 -8.79 1.34 3.82
C VAL A 142 -8.06 2.69 3.83
N THR A 143 -7.04 2.82 4.68
CA THR A 143 -6.19 4.03 4.74
C THR A 143 -5.44 4.27 3.41
N GLY A 144 -4.92 3.21 2.80
CA GLY A 144 -4.26 3.25 1.50
C GLY A 144 -5.21 3.65 0.38
N VAL A 145 -6.41 3.05 0.35
CA VAL A 145 -7.46 3.40 -0.62
C VAL A 145 -7.83 4.87 -0.47
N PHE A 146 -7.96 5.35 0.76
CA PHE A 146 -8.23 6.76 1.03
C PHE A 146 -7.11 7.67 0.50
N PHE A 147 -5.83 7.34 0.70
CA PHE A 147 -4.71 8.10 0.16
C PHE A 147 -4.68 8.10 -1.37
N LEU A 148 -4.90 6.94 -2.01
CA LEU A 148 -4.94 6.82 -3.48
C LEU A 148 -6.13 7.62 -4.06
N LEU A 149 -7.30 7.56 -3.42
CA LEU A 149 -8.47 8.36 -3.79
C LEU A 149 -8.20 9.87 -3.67
N LEU A 150 -7.53 10.29 -2.59
CA LEU A 150 -7.16 11.70 -2.40
C LEU A 150 -6.20 12.17 -3.49
N MET A 151 -5.21 11.36 -3.86
CA MET A 151 -4.28 11.66 -4.95
C MET A 151 -4.99 11.66 -6.31
N TRP A 152 -5.91 10.73 -6.53
CA TRP A 152 -6.74 10.71 -7.73
C TRP A 152 -7.61 11.97 -7.82
N ALA A 153 -8.29 12.38 -6.75
CA ALA A 153 -9.12 13.59 -6.74
C ALA A 153 -8.29 14.85 -7.04
N ARG A 154 -7.07 14.95 -6.49
CA ARG A 154 -6.21 16.14 -6.65
C ARG A 154 -5.32 16.16 -7.88
N SER A 155 -5.17 15.04 -8.59
CA SER A 155 -4.31 14.95 -9.78
C SER A 155 -4.91 15.56 -11.06
N GLY A 156 -6.16 16.06 -11.02
CA GLY A 156 -6.86 16.57 -12.21
C GLY A 156 -6.20 17.81 -12.83
N ASP A 157 -5.54 18.63 -12.01
CA ASP A 157 -4.93 19.89 -12.44
C ASP A 157 -3.51 19.71 -13.02
N GLY A 158 -3.01 18.47 -13.17
CA GLY A 158 -1.63 18.20 -13.60
C GLY A 158 -0.55 18.61 -12.60
N LYS A 159 -0.92 19.01 -11.39
CA LYS A 159 -0.02 19.50 -10.32
C LYS A 159 1.00 18.47 -9.83
N PHE A 160 0.78 17.19 -10.12
CA PHE A 160 1.62 16.08 -9.66
C PHE A 160 2.45 15.44 -10.77
N THR A 161 2.71 16.16 -11.86
CA THR A 161 3.58 15.66 -12.94
C THR A 161 4.98 16.28 -12.88
N GLY A 162 6.00 15.45 -13.11
CA GLY A 162 7.38 15.88 -13.31
C GLY A 162 8.15 16.27 -12.04
N GLY A 163 9.44 15.88 -12.00
CA GLY A 163 10.38 16.27 -10.94
C GLY A 163 9.91 15.92 -9.53
N THR A 164 10.10 16.86 -8.59
CA THR A 164 9.71 16.69 -7.18
C THR A 164 8.20 16.69 -6.95
N ASN A 165 7.40 17.15 -7.93
CA ASN A 165 5.95 17.28 -7.78
C ASN A 165 5.20 15.94 -7.90
N ALA A 166 5.83 14.93 -8.51
CA ALA A 166 5.28 13.57 -8.58
C ALA A 166 5.44 12.78 -7.26
N TRP A 167 6.27 13.28 -6.33
CA TRP A 167 6.57 12.60 -5.07
C TRP A 167 5.34 12.21 -4.23
N PRO A 168 4.28 13.04 -4.08
CA PRO A 168 3.10 12.65 -3.30
C PRO A 168 2.39 11.40 -3.85
N ILE A 169 2.32 11.25 -5.18
CA ILE A 169 1.75 10.06 -5.82
C ILE A 169 2.65 8.86 -5.58
N ALA A 170 3.96 9.02 -5.78
CA ALA A 170 4.94 7.98 -5.49
C ALA A 170 4.86 7.50 -4.03
N ALA A 171 4.72 8.43 -3.07
CA ALA A 171 4.60 8.09 -1.66
C ALA A 171 3.33 7.28 -1.36
N ALA A 172 2.18 7.64 -1.95
CA ALA A 172 0.94 6.89 -1.80
C ALA A 172 1.04 5.48 -2.43
N VAL A 173 1.70 5.37 -3.59
CA VAL A 173 1.94 4.09 -4.27
C VAL A 173 2.92 3.20 -3.48
N ILE A 174 3.99 3.77 -2.91
CA ILE A 174 4.91 3.05 -2.01
C ILE A 174 4.18 2.52 -0.77
N TYR A 175 3.29 3.32 -0.17
CA TYR A 175 2.46 2.84 0.95
C TYR A 175 1.53 1.69 0.51
N TRP A 176 0.92 1.78 -0.67
CA TRP A 176 0.08 0.71 -1.22
C TRP A 176 0.87 -0.59 -1.41
N HIS A 177 2.06 -0.51 -2.02
CA HIS A 177 2.94 -1.66 -2.18
C HIS A 177 3.35 -2.29 -0.85
N PHE A 178 3.59 -1.49 0.18
CA PHE A 178 3.87 -2.00 1.51
C PHE A 178 2.72 -2.83 2.07
N VAL A 179 1.48 -2.34 1.94
CA VAL A 179 0.28 -3.06 2.35
C VAL A 179 0.19 -4.40 1.60
N ASP A 180 0.40 -4.41 0.29
CA ASP A 180 0.42 -5.64 -0.51
C ASP A 180 1.48 -6.64 -0.03
N VAL A 181 2.71 -6.16 0.26
CA VAL A 181 3.80 -7.01 0.78
C VAL A 181 3.44 -7.62 2.12
N VAL A 182 2.82 -6.87 3.03
CA VAL A 182 2.35 -7.42 4.32
C VAL A 182 1.36 -8.56 4.09
N TRP A 183 0.43 -8.41 3.15
CA TRP A 183 -0.53 -9.47 2.82
C TRP A 183 0.15 -10.73 2.27
N VAL A 184 1.19 -10.59 1.45
CA VAL A 184 1.99 -11.71 0.94
C VAL A 184 2.62 -12.54 2.06
N PHE A 185 2.91 -11.95 3.22
CA PHE A 185 3.37 -12.70 4.40
C PHE A 185 2.21 -13.24 5.26
N PHE A 186 1.11 -12.49 5.37
CA PHE A 186 -0.05 -12.89 6.18
C PHE A 186 -0.79 -14.07 5.57
N TYR A 187 -0.97 -14.08 4.25
CA TYR A 187 -1.69 -15.15 3.57
C TYR A 187 -1.05 -16.54 3.80
N PRO A 188 0.26 -16.77 3.59
CA PRO A 188 0.86 -18.06 3.94
C PRO A 188 0.78 -18.39 5.44
N THR A 189 0.94 -17.38 6.30
CA THR A 189 0.90 -17.55 7.76
C THR A 189 -0.46 -18.03 8.27
N LEU A 190 -1.53 -17.59 7.62
CA LEU A 190 -2.91 -17.95 8.00
C LEU A 190 -3.42 -19.20 7.26
N TYR A 191 -3.08 -19.38 5.98
CA TYR A 191 -3.69 -20.39 5.10
C TYR A 191 -2.80 -21.58 4.76
N LEU A 192 -1.47 -21.44 4.81
CA LEU A 192 -0.53 -22.46 4.29
C LEU A 192 0.36 -23.09 5.36
N LEU A 193 0.75 -22.35 6.38
CA LEU A 193 1.70 -22.82 7.41
C LEU A 193 0.99 -23.65 8.49
N LYS A 194 1.33 -24.95 8.48
CA LYS A 194 0.94 -26.00 9.44
C LYS A 194 1.93 -26.18 10.57
#